data_AF-A0A840WB55-F1
#
_entry.id   AF-A0A840WB55-F1
#
_cell.length_a   1.000
_cell.length_b   1.000
_cell.length_c   1.000
_cell.angle_alpha   90.00
_cell.angle_beta   90.00
_cell.angle_gamma   90.00
#
_symmetry.space_group_name_H-M   'P 1'
#
loop_
_entity.id
_entity.type
_entity.pdbx_description
1 polymer ?
#
loop_
_entity_poly.entity_id
_entity_poly.type
_entity_poly.pdbx_seq_one_letter_code
_entity_poly.pdbx_strand_id
1 'polypeptide(L)'
;MRGDLVRKLAARCLSTGLAVLAFVVLALTGATGWGLVLAVAALVASAAEQRIRPNADLVAETALIAAAILVGYSRQLNDGLHLTLVATALVLLGLVLLVGPLRTAGNLEIRAANLPVRAWTPLIADRLGTALLGLLAVVALAAALALPAGMALAASLLVGAGTGVVALDLARRRFRPQAGGGPVARALRRHQPEFVLYFSAPPGSEYQVTMWLPYLERIGRPFLVVLREPEFLAPIAAATDAPVVYCPTLRAMDEALVPSLRAAFYVNHGAKNSHCVRFTQLTHIQLHHGDSDKAPSANPVSGIFDRIFVAGPAAIDRYARAGVQIPAEKFVVVGRPQVESIAVRPEPARGLAQPTVLYTPTWTGHHADADYCSLPVAEGLLRRLLERGATVILRAHPYTAQNPASARQLGRLTELLVADRARSGRQHVVGAAARELSLTECVNRSDALISDVSGVISDYLYSSKPYAVTDMGDEGDRFTERFPLATSGYVLRRDMSNVDDVLTALLDTDPLAAERWATRRRYLGDFPAESYAEAFLTAARRELAPAKELTASAQA
;
A
#
# COMPACT_ATOMS: atom_id res chain seq x y z
N MET A 1 -4.68 -17.51 5.80
CA MET A 1 -5.85 -17.00 6.56
C MET A 1 -6.16 -17.82 7.83
N ARG A 2 -6.26 -19.16 7.80
CA ARG A 2 -6.57 -19.96 9.02
C ARG A 2 -5.58 -19.79 10.18
N GLY A 3 -4.26 -19.74 9.91
CA GLY A 3 -3.24 -19.59 10.96
C GLY A 3 -3.25 -18.24 11.69
N ASP A 4 -3.61 -17.16 11.00
CA ASP A 4 -3.69 -15.82 11.58
C ASP A 4 -4.89 -15.69 12.54
N LEU A 5 -6.03 -16.28 12.17
CA LEU A 5 -7.21 -16.32 13.03
C LEU A 5 -6.94 -17.13 14.32
N VAL A 6 -6.32 -18.31 14.19
CA VAL A 6 -5.96 -19.15 15.36
C VAL A 6 -5.01 -18.41 16.28
N ARG A 7 -3.99 -17.73 15.74
CA ARG A 7 -3.06 -16.92 16.53
C ARG A 7 -3.76 -15.80 17.30
N LYS A 8 -4.71 -15.09 16.65
CA LYS A 8 -5.49 -14.01 17.28
C LYS A 8 -6.40 -14.54 18.40
N LEU A 9 -7.07 -15.67 18.18
CA LEU A 9 -7.93 -16.30 19.18
C LEU A 9 -7.12 -16.83 20.38
N ALA A 10 -5.99 -17.50 20.12
CA ALA A 10 -5.12 -18.00 21.18
C ALA A 10 -4.59 -16.87 22.06
N ALA A 11 -4.17 -15.75 21.46
CA ALA A 11 -3.72 -14.57 22.20
C ALA A 11 -4.81 -14.01 23.12
N ARG A 12 -6.05 -13.91 22.63
CA ARG A 12 -7.20 -13.44 23.41
C ARG A 12 -7.57 -14.40 24.54
N CYS A 13 -7.62 -15.70 24.27
CA CYS A 13 -7.92 -16.69 25.30
C CYS A 13 -6.87 -16.67 26.43
N LEU A 14 -5.60 -16.51 26.06
CA LEU A 14 -4.50 -16.46 27.02
C LEU A 14 -4.55 -15.18 27.89
N SER A 15 -4.73 -14.01 27.28
CA SER A 15 -4.79 -12.73 28.00
C SER A 15 -5.99 -12.67 28.95
N THR A 16 -7.19 -12.98 28.46
CA THR A 16 -8.41 -13.00 29.26
C THR A 16 -8.36 -14.09 30.33
N GLY A 17 -7.93 -15.31 29.97
CA GLY A 17 -7.87 -16.44 30.89
C GLY A 17 -6.91 -16.19 32.07
N LEU A 18 -5.72 -15.66 31.80
CA LEU A 18 -4.77 -15.30 32.86
C LEU A 18 -5.27 -14.15 33.73
N ALA A 19 -5.93 -13.14 33.16
CA ALA A 19 -6.49 -12.03 33.92
C ALA A 19 -7.59 -12.49 34.90
N VAL A 20 -8.50 -13.36 34.44
CA VAL A 20 -9.53 -13.97 35.29
C VAL A 20 -8.90 -14.84 36.37
N LEU A 21 -7.94 -15.70 36.01
CA LEU A 21 -7.29 -16.59 36.97
C LEU A 21 -6.53 -15.81 38.04
N ALA A 22 -5.80 -14.76 37.65
CA ALA A 22 -5.10 -13.89 38.59
C ALA A 22 -6.07 -13.24 39.58
N PHE A 23 -7.18 -12.68 39.08
CA PHE A 23 -8.20 -12.07 39.93
C PHE A 23 -8.86 -13.09 40.86
N VAL A 24 -9.24 -14.27 40.38
CA VAL A 24 -9.87 -15.32 41.19
C VAL A 24 -8.93 -15.81 42.29
N VAL A 25 -7.66 -16.09 41.96
CA VAL A 25 -6.66 -16.53 42.95
C VAL A 25 -6.45 -15.44 44.01
N LEU A 26 -6.29 -14.18 43.60
CA LEU A 26 -6.09 -13.08 44.55
C LEU A 26 -7.33 -12.72 45.33
N ALA A 27 -8.53 -12.78 44.76
CA ALA A 27 -9.75 -12.43 45.46
C ALA A 27 -10.20 -13.52 46.44
N LEU A 28 -10.11 -14.80 46.03
CA LEU A 28 -10.76 -15.91 46.74
C LEU A 28 -9.80 -16.78 47.56
N THR A 29 -8.48 -16.68 47.38
CA THR A 29 -7.49 -17.54 48.07
C THR A 29 -6.48 -16.70 48.84
N GLY A 30 -5.75 -17.27 49.81
CA GLY A 30 -4.63 -16.58 50.49
C GLY A 30 -3.30 -16.57 49.72
N ALA A 31 -3.25 -17.09 48.49
CA ALA A 31 -2.02 -17.29 47.73
C ALA A 31 -1.52 -16.02 47.03
N THR A 32 -1.22 -14.96 47.81
CA THR A 32 -0.88 -13.63 47.29
C THR A 32 0.32 -13.63 46.33
N GLY A 33 1.38 -14.38 46.63
CA GLY A 33 2.56 -14.47 45.77
C GLY A 33 2.26 -15.05 44.39
N TRP A 34 1.61 -16.23 44.34
CA TRP A 34 1.19 -16.88 43.09
C TRP A 34 0.20 -16.04 42.29
N GLY A 35 -0.73 -15.40 43.00
CA GLY A 35 -1.68 -14.47 42.41
C GLY A 35 -1.02 -13.30 41.70
N LEU A 36 -0.02 -12.66 42.31
CA LEU A 36 0.73 -11.55 41.70
C LEU A 36 1.56 -12.02 40.50
N VAL A 37 2.16 -13.23 40.56
CA VAL A 37 2.85 -13.84 39.40
C VAL A 37 1.87 -14.02 38.23
N LEU A 38 0.66 -14.51 38.49
CA LEU A 38 -0.39 -14.66 37.47
C LEU A 38 -0.83 -13.30 36.91
N ALA A 39 -0.92 -12.25 37.74
CA ALA A 39 -1.24 -10.90 37.28
C ALA A 39 -0.14 -10.35 36.35
N VAL A 40 1.14 -10.57 36.66
CA VAL A 40 2.26 -10.21 35.78
C VAL A 40 2.22 -11.03 34.47
N ALA A 41 1.91 -12.33 34.54
CA ALA A 41 1.74 -13.15 33.35
C ALA A 41 0.58 -12.65 32.46
N ALA A 42 -0.53 -12.22 33.07
CA ALA A 42 -1.67 -11.62 32.37
C ALA A 42 -1.30 -10.29 31.69
N LEU A 43 -0.45 -9.46 32.31
CA LEU A 43 0.09 -8.23 31.70
C LEU A 43 0.93 -8.54 30.47
N VAL A 44 1.84 -9.52 30.57
CA VAL A 44 2.69 -9.97 29.46
C VAL A 44 1.83 -10.51 28.31
N ALA A 45 0.82 -11.34 28.62
CA ALA A 45 -0.11 -11.86 27.63
C ALA A 45 -0.93 -10.75 26.95
N SER A 46 -1.39 -9.75 27.71
CA SER A 46 -2.12 -8.58 27.18
C SER A 46 -1.24 -7.72 26.27
N ALA A 47 0.03 -7.51 26.64
CA ALA A 47 0.99 -6.80 25.79
C ALA A 47 1.30 -7.59 24.50
N ALA A 48 1.39 -8.92 24.59
CA ALA A 48 1.54 -9.78 23.42
C ALA A 48 0.31 -9.75 22.51
N GLU A 49 -0.90 -9.76 23.07
CA GLU A 49 -2.13 -9.59 22.31
C GLU A 49 -2.15 -8.22 21.61
N GLN A 50 -1.79 -7.13 22.29
CA GLN A 50 -1.76 -5.79 21.68
C GLN A 50 -0.80 -5.73 20.47
N ARG A 51 0.30 -6.50 20.48
CA ARG A 51 1.20 -6.61 19.31
C ARG A 51 0.58 -7.39 18.14
N ILE A 52 -0.25 -8.40 18.44
CA ILE A 52 -0.95 -9.22 17.43
C ILE A 52 -2.21 -8.51 16.92
N ARG A 53 -2.87 -7.75 17.78
CA ARG A 53 -4.12 -7.01 17.57
C ARG A 53 -3.97 -5.59 18.13
N PRO A 54 -3.35 -4.65 17.38
CA PRO A 54 -3.12 -3.27 17.84
C PRO A 54 -4.40 -2.54 18.28
N ASN A 55 -5.52 -2.86 17.64
CA ASN A 55 -6.84 -2.29 17.92
C ASN A 55 -7.68 -3.13 18.89
N ALA A 56 -7.09 -4.12 19.60
CA ALA A 56 -7.81 -4.88 20.61
C ALA A 56 -8.39 -3.95 21.70
N ASP A 57 -9.61 -4.26 22.12
CA ASP A 57 -10.21 -3.70 23.31
C ASP A 57 -9.85 -4.61 24.50
N LEU A 58 -9.07 -4.07 25.42
CA LEU A 58 -8.51 -4.78 26.59
C LEU A 58 -9.11 -4.25 27.91
N VAL A 59 -10.25 -3.55 27.86
CA VAL A 59 -10.88 -2.95 29.05
C VAL A 59 -11.17 -4.01 30.12
N ALA A 60 -11.75 -5.15 29.74
CA ALA A 60 -12.09 -6.21 30.69
C ALA A 60 -10.84 -6.83 31.34
N GLU A 61 -9.82 -7.15 30.54
CA GLU A 61 -8.57 -7.73 31.04
C GLU A 61 -7.82 -6.76 31.94
N THR A 62 -7.66 -5.50 31.52
CA THR A 62 -6.95 -4.50 32.30
C THR A 62 -7.68 -4.15 33.60
N ALA A 63 -9.02 -4.14 33.60
CA ALA A 63 -9.80 -3.99 34.83
C ALA A 63 -9.56 -5.15 35.81
N LEU A 64 -9.63 -6.40 35.34
CA LEU A 64 -9.40 -7.58 36.17
C LEU A 64 -7.97 -7.62 36.73
N ILE A 65 -6.98 -7.31 35.89
CA ILE A 65 -5.57 -7.24 36.31
C ILE A 65 -5.38 -6.15 37.36
N ALA A 66 -5.92 -4.95 37.14
CA ALA A 66 -5.82 -3.84 38.10
C ALA A 66 -6.45 -4.22 39.45
N ALA A 67 -7.66 -4.80 39.43
CA ALA A 67 -8.35 -5.26 40.63
C ALA A 67 -7.55 -6.34 41.36
N ALA A 68 -7.02 -7.32 40.63
CA ALA A 68 -6.19 -8.39 41.18
C ALA A 68 -4.96 -7.80 41.90
N ILE A 69 -4.19 -6.94 41.22
CA ILE A 69 -3.00 -6.28 41.76
C ILE A 69 -3.33 -5.52 43.05
N LEU A 70 -4.41 -4.74 43.06
CA LEU A 70 -4.81 -3.94 44.24
C LEU A 70 -5.23 -4.81 45.42
N VAL A 71 -5.94 -5.92 45.18
CA VAL A 71 -6.27 -6.91 46.23
C VAL A 71 -5.00 -7.53 46.81
N GLY A 72 -4.07 -7.94 45.95
CA GLY A 72 -2.78 -8.48 46.37
C GLY A 72 -1.96 -7.47 47.16
N TYR A 73 -1.98 -6.20 46.74
CA TYR A 73 -1.27 -5.12 47.41
C TYR A 73 -1.85 -4.84 48.80
N SER A 74 -3.18 -4.76 48.92
CA SER A 74 -3.83 -4.54 50.21
C SER A 74 -3.46 -5.60 51.23
N ARG A 75 -3.35 -6.87 50.80
CA ARG A 75 -2.95 -7.98 51.68
C ARG A 75 -1.48 -7.95 52.09
N GLN A 76 -0.60 -7.41 51.26
CA GLN A 76 0.81 -7.24 51.64
C GLN A 76 1.01 -6.13 52.69
N LEU A 77 0.14 -5.13 52.72
CA LEU A 77 0.24 -3.97 53.62
C LEU A 77 -0.52 -4.14 54.95
N ASN A 78 -0.89 -5.38 55.31
CA ASN A 78 -1.78 -5.78 56.42
C ASN A 78 -3.26 -5.41 56.22
N ASP A 79 -4.15 -6.26 56.78
CA ASP A 79 -5.61 -6.20 56.62
C ASP A 79 -6.21 -4.97 57.33
N GLY A 80 -6.33 -3.87 56.58
CA GLY A 80 -6.96 -2.62 57.00
C GLY A 80 -7.43 -1.79 55.80
N LEU A 81 -8.32 -0.82 56.04
CA LEU A 81 -8.79 0.07 54.97
C LEU A 81 -7.69 1.09 54.59
N HIS A 82 -7.05 0.86 53.44
CA HIS A 82 -6.06 1.78 52.88
C HIS A 82 -6.73 2.78 51.92
N LEU A 83 -7.11 3.97 52.41
CA LEU A 83 -7.74 5.02 51.60
C LEU A 83 -6.90 5.42 50.36
N THR A 84 -5.58 5.30 50.46
CA THR A 84 -4.64 5.53 49.35
C THR A 84 -4.77 4.50 48.23
N LEU A 85 -4.98 3.22 48.57
CA LEU A 85 -5.26 2.17 47.58
C LEU A 85 -6.66 2.33 46.98
N VAL A 86 -7.65 2.78 47.75
CA VAL A 86 -8.98 3.14 47.21
C VAL A 86 -8.86 4.28 46.19
N ALA A 87 -8.12 5.34 46.51
CA ALA A 87 -7.86 6.43 45.56
C ALA A 87 -7.11 5.94 44.31
N THR A 88 -6.13 5.05 44.49
CA THR A 88 -5.41 4.41 43.37
C THR A 88 -6.37 3.61 42.49
N ALA A 89 -7.28 2.84 43.09
CA ALA A 89 -8.30 2.07 42.38
C ALA A 89 -9.20 2.95 41.52
N LEU A 90 -9.66 4.09 42.06
CA LEU A 90 -10.50 5.04 41.33
C LEU A 90 -9.76 5.66 40.13
N VAL A 91 -8.49 6.03 40.29
CA VAL A 91 -7.66 6.55 39.18
C VAL A 91 -7.44 5.49 38.12
N LEU A 92 -7.08 4.26 38.51
CA LEU A 92 -6.88 3.14 37.59
C LEU A 92 -8.17 2.78 36.85
N LEU A 93 -9.32 2.79 37.53
CA LEU A 93 -10.62 2.58 36.90
C LEU A 93 -10.90 3.67 35.85
N GLY A 94 -10.68 4.93 36.19
CA GLY A 94 -10.81 6.04 35.24
C GLY A 94 -9.90 5.87 34.02
N LEU A 95 -8.64 5.48 34.22
CA LEU A 95 -7.71 5.19 33.12
C LEU A 95 -8.19 4.04 32.25
N VAL A 96 -8.56 2.90 32.83
CA VAL A 96 -9.07 1.72 32.11
C VAL A 96 -10.27 2.10 31.24
N LEU A 97 -11.20 2.91 31.75
CA LEU A 97 -12.38 3.34 31.02
C LEU A 97 -12.11 4.40 29.94
N LEU A 98 -11.12 5.28 30.14
CA LEU A 98 -10.86 6.41 29.24
C LEU A 98 -9.84 6.10 28.13
N VAL A 99 -8.88 5.20 28.36
CA VAL A 99 -7.79 4.93 27.41
C VAL A 99 -8.33 4.48 26.04
N GLY A 100 -9.31 3.57 26.02
CA GLY A 100 -9.94 3.09 24.78
C GLY A 100 -10.60 4.22 23.97
N PRO A 101 -11.59 4.95 24.56
CA PRO A 101 -12.23 6.10 23.92
C PRO A 101 -11.24 7.18 23.45
N LEU A 102 -10.23 7.51 24.26
CA LEU A 102 -9.22 8.52 23.91
C LEU A 102 -8.34 8.09 22.74
N ARG A 103 -7.93 6.81 22.70
CA ARG A 103 -7.22 6.24 21.55
C ARG A 103 -8.08 6.32 20.29
N THR A 104 -9.36 5.94 20.37
CA THR A 104 -10.30 6.04 19.25
C THR A 104 -10.44 7.48 18.77
N ALA A 105 -10.61 8.44 19.68
CA ALA A 105 -10.68 9.86 19.35
C ALA A 105 -9.37 10.35 18.69
N GLY A 106 -8.20 9.98 19.22
CA GLY A 106 -6.90 10.32 18.65
C GLY A 106 -6.63 9.69 17.28
N ASN A 107 -7.26 8.55 16.96
CA ASN A 107 -7.20 7.92 15.64
C ASN A 107 -8.08 8.63 14.58
N LEU A 108 -9.00 9.48 15.02
CA LEU A 108 -9.82 10.33 14.16
C LEU A 108 -9.22 11.73 13.93
N GLU A 109 -8.06 12.02 14.52
CA GLU A 109 -7.34 13.27 14.31
C GLU A 109 -6.49 13.22 13.03
N ILE A 110 -6.39 14.37 12.37
CA ILE A 110 -5.52 14.59 11.22
C ILE A 110 -4.05 14.39 11.63
N ARG A 111 -3.28 13.71 10.78
CA ARG A 111 -1.83 13.53 10.96
C ARG A 111 -1.12 14.04 9.72
N ALA A 112 0.04 14.65 9.90
CA ALA A 112 0.82 15.20 8.80
C ALA A 112 2.29 14.83 8.96
N ALA A 113 2.96 14.64 7.81
CA ALA A 113 4.40 14.52 7.66
C ALA A 113 4.86 15.53 6.61
N ASN A 114 6.14 15.89 6.62
CA ASN A 114 6.75 16.87 5.71
C ASN A 114 6.02 18.22 5.68
N LEU A 115 5.42 18.57 6.82
CA LEU A 115 4.69 19.82 7.03
C LEU A 115 5.09 20.36 8.41
N PRO A 116 5.34 21.67 8.58
CA PRO A 116 5.84 22.24 9.83
C PRO A 116 4.73 22.36 10.89
N VAL A 117 4.16 21.23 11.31
CA VAL A 117 3.09 21.11 12.31
C VAL A 117 3.46 20.04 13.32
N ARG A 118 3.39 20.40 14.61
CA ARG A 118 3.58 19.44 15.70
C ARG A 118 2.22 18.93 16.18
N ALA A 119 1.98 17.63 16.05
CA ALA A 119 0.75 16.97 16.52
C ALA A 119 1.10 15.83 17.49
N TRP A 120 1.34 16.17 18.75
CA TRP A 120 1.72 15.19 19.79
C TRP A 120 0.53 14.39 20.31
N THR A 121 -0.64 15.02 20.43
CA THR A 121 -1.85 14.41 20.99
C THR A 121 -2.22 13.06 20.38
N PRO A 122 -2.34 12.90 19.04
CA PRO A 122 -2.65 11.59 18.46
C PRO A 122 -1.55 10.56 18.68
N LEU A 123 -0.28 10.97 18.72
CA LEU A 123 0.85 10.08 18.98
C LEU A 123 0.85 9.57 20.43
N ILE A 124 0.54 10.45 21.39
CA ILE A 124 0.44 10.08 22.80
C ILE A 124 -0.81 9.22 23.03
N ALA A 125 -1.95 9.57 22.43
CA ALA A 125 -3.20 8.82 22.53
C ALA A 125 -3.03 7.34 22.11
N ASP A 126 -2.24 7.10 21.05
CA ASP A 126 -1.92 5.75 20.57
C ASP A 126 -1.07 4.93 21.58
N ARG A 127 -0.29 5.61 22.42
CA ARG A 127 0.58 4.99 23.44
C ARG A 127 -0.10 4.79 24.80
N LEU A 128 -1.30 5.34 25.02
CA LEU A 128 -1.99 5.28 26.31
C LEU A 128 -2.24 3.84 26.80
N GLY A 129 -2.56 2.91 25.89
CA GLY A 129 -2.74 1.49 26.24
C GLY A 129 -1.45 0.85 26.77
N THR A 130 -0.32 1.10 26.11
CA THR A 130 0.99 0.61 26.56
C THR A 130 1.42 1.29 27.86
N ALA A 131 1.13 2.58 28.03
CA ALA A 131 1.39 3.31 29.27
C ALA A 131 0.58 2.74 30.45
N LEU A 132 -0.70 2.37 30.23
CA LEU A 132 -1.53 1.71 31.24
C LEU A 132 -0.97 0.34 31.64
N LEU A 133 -0.57 -0.50 30.68
CA LEU A 133 0.07 -1.79 30.99
C LEU A 133 1.39 -1.61 31.77
N GLY A 134 2.20 -0.62 31.38
CA GLY A 134 3.43 -0.26 32.10
C GLY A 134 3.15 0.22 33.52
N LEU A 135 2.13 1.05 33.72
CA LEU A 135 1.68 1.48 35.05
C LEU A 135 1.25 0.28 35.91
N LEU A 136 0.43 -0.61 35.37
CA LEU A 136 -0.01 -1.81 36.10
C LEU A 136 1.17 -2.70 36.48
N ALA A 137 2.20 -2.81 35.64
CA ALA A 137 3.43 -3.53 35.99
C ALA A 137 4.19 -2.86 37.14
N VAL A 138 4.27 -1.52 37.15
CA VAL A 138 4.89 -0.76 38.25
C VAL A 138 4.11 -0.94 39.55
N VAL A 139 2.77 -0.89 39.50
CA VAL A 139 1.92 -1.12 40.68
C VAL A 139 2.04 -2.57 41.16
N ALA A 140 2.10 -3.56 40.26
CA ALA A 140 2.33 -4.95 40.61
C ALA A 140 3.69 -5.18 41.28
N LEU A 141 4.75 -4.50 40.81
CA LEU A 141 6.06 -4.56 41.43
C LEU A 141 6.07 -3.90 42.81
N ALA A 142 5.44 -2.74 42.96
CA ALA A 142 5.28 -2.08 44.25
C ALA A 142 4.50 -2.96 45.24
N ALA A 143 3.47 -3.64 44.76
CA ALA A 143 2.72 -4.63 45.53
C ALA A 143 3.59 -5.82 45.93
N ALA A 144 4.39 -6.38 45.02
CA ALA A 144 5.24 -7.54 45.29
C ALA A 144 6.36 -7.24 46.31
N LEU A 145 6.85 -6.01 46.33
CA LEU A 145 7.93 -5.52 47.21
C LEU A 145 7.40 -4.88 48.51
N ALA A 146 6.10 -4.95 48.79
CA ALA A 146 5.45 -4.30 49.93
C ALA A 146 5.79 -2.80 50.10
N LEU A 147 5.95 -2.07 48.99
CA LEU A 147 6.26 -0.64 49.05
C LEU A 147 5.08 0.17 49.60
N PRO A 148 5.28 1.38 50.15
CA PRO A 148 4.18 2.21 50.64
C PRO A 148 3.13 2.52 49.55
N ALA A 149 1.84 2.39 49.88
CA ALA A 149 0.72 2.59 48.94
C ALA A 149 0.74 3.98 48.24
N GLY A 150 1.37 4.99 48.85
CA GLY A 150 1.55 6.31 48.24
C GLY A 150 2.34 6.28 46.94
N MET A 151 3.26 5.32 46.74
CA MET A 151 4.02 5.18 45.50
C MET A 151 3.13 4.77 44.32
N ALA A 152 2.21 3.84 44.52
CA ALA A 152 1.25 3.44 43.48
C ALA A 152 0.26 4.55 43.15
N LEU A 153 -0.19 5.30 44.17
CA LEU A 153 -1.03 6.48 43.94
C LEU A 153 -0.28 7.53 43.12
N ALA A 154 0.97 7.86 43.48
CA ALA A 154 1.78 8.82 42.76
C ALA A 154 2.02 8.42 41.29
N ALA A 155 2.38 7.16 41.04
CA ALA A 155 2.55 6.63 39.69
C ALA A 155 1.24 6.69 38.88
N SER A 156 0.11 6.34 39.52
CA SER A 156 -1.20 6.37 38.86
C SER A 156 -1.66 7.79 38.56
N LEU A 157 -1.43 8.74 39.46
CA LEU A 157 -1.73 10.16 39.25
C LEU A 157 -0.87 10.77 38.13
N LEU A 158 0.39 10.38 38.00
CA LEU A 158 1.27 10.86 36.92
C LEU A 158 0.72 10.47 35.54
N VAL A 159 0.37 9.19 35.35
CA VAL A 159 -0.22 8.70 34.10
C VAL A 159 -1.64 9.25 33.91
N GLY A 160 -2.41 9.38 35.00
CA GLY A 160 -3.71 10.03 35.04
C GLY A 160 -3.67 11.48 34.55
N ALA A 161 -2.73 12.28 35.02
CA ALA A 161 -2.53 13.65 34.61
C ALA A 161 -2.18 13.76 33.12
N GLY A 162 -1.25 12.93 32.62
CA GLY A 162 -0.92 12.88 31.20
C GLY A 162 -2.12 12.50 30.32
N THR A 163 -2.91 11.51 30.76
CA THR A 163 -4.15 11.10 30.08
C THR A 163 -5.20 12.21 30.10
N GLY A 164 -5.34 12.92 31.22
CA GLY A 164 -6.23 14.07 31.36
C GLY A 164 -5.86 15.24 30.44
N VAL A 165 -4.57 15.50 30.24
CA VAL A 165 -4.09 16.51 29.28
C VAL A 165 -4.49 16.15 27.85
N VAL A 166 -4.31 14.87 27.45
CA VAL A 166 -4.73 14.38 26.13
C VAL A 166 -6.24 14.49 25.96
N ALA A 167 -7.01 14.06 26.97
CA ALA A 167 -8.47 14.16 26.97
C ALA A 167 -8.95 15.60 26.81
N LEU A 168 -8.36 16.53 27.55
CA LEU A 168 -8.70 17.94 27.49
C LEU A 168 -8.35 18.56 26.13
N ASP A 169 -7.20 18.22 25.54
CA ASP A 169 -6.82 18.70 24.22
C ASP A 169 -7.78 18.19 23.12
N LEU A 170 -8.11 16.89 23.13
CA LEU A 170 -9.09 16.30 22.20
C LEU A 170 -10.48 16.91 22.37
N ALA A 171 -10.94 17.09 23.62
CA ALA A 171 -12.22 17.74 23.90
C ALA A 171 -12.23 19.20 23.40
N ARG A 172 -11.15 19.96 23.63
CA ARG A 172 -11.00 21.33 23.12
C ARG A 172 -11.09 21.38 21.60
N ARG A 173 -10.39 20.49 20.88
CA ARG A 173 -10.46 20.39 19.41
C ARG A 173 -11.85 20.06 18.89
N ARG A 174 -12.57 19.19 19.63
CA ARG A 174 -13.92 18.75 19.25
C ARG A 174 -14.97 19.83 19.45
N PHE A 175 -14.98 20.46 20.62
CA PHE A 175 -16.06 21.37 21.05
C PHE A 175 -15.75 22.85 20.82
N ARG A 176 -14.48 23.23 20.62
CA ARG A 176 -14.06 24.61 20.35
C ARG A 176 -13.17 24.66 19.10
N PRO A 177 -13.72 24.38 17.91
CA PRO A 177 -12.96 24.51 16.67
C PRO A 177 -12.45 25.95 16.52
N GLN A 178 -11.15 26.11 16.20
CA GLN A 178 -10.55 27.43 16.02
C GLN A 178 -11.16 28.11 14.78
N ALA A 179 -11.57 29.38 14.93
CA ALA A 179 -11.90 30.23 13.79
C ALA A 179 -10.66 30.33 12.88
N GLY A 180 -10.80 29.90 11.63
CA GLY A 180 -9.68 29.77 10.70
C GLY A 180 -9.12 28.35 10.58
N GLY A 181 -9.59 27.33 11.30
CA GLY A 181 -9.16 25.94 11.12
C GLY A 181 -7.89 25.55 11.89
N GLY A 182 -7.60 24.23 11.92
CA GLY A 182 -6.53 23.66 12.74
C GLY A 182 -5.10 24.04 12.30
N PRO A 183 -4.07 23.64 13.07
CA PRO A 183 -2.66 23.87 12.72
C PRO A 183 -2.27 23.35 11.34
N VAL A 184 -2.81 22.19 10.94
CA VAL A 184 -2.59 21.60 9.60
C VAL A 184 -3.16 22.50 8.50
N ALA A 185 -4.44 22.92 8.62
CA ALA A 185 -5.07 23.82 7.66
C ALA A 185 -4.30 25.14 7.50
N ARG A 186 -3.79 25.71 8.60
CA ARG A 186 -2.94 26.92 8.57
C ARG A 186 -1.61 26.69 7.85
N ALA A 187 -0.93 25.58 8.13
CA ALA A 187 0.33 25.26 7.46
C ALA A 187 0.12 24.98 5.96
N LEU A 188 -0.95 24.28 5.57
CA LEU A 188 -1.28 24.05 4.16
C LEU A 188 -1.63 25.35 3.43
N ARG A 189 -2.39 26.26 4.06
CA ARG A 189 -2.62 27.60 3.48
C ARG A 189 -1.34 28.41 3.35
N ARG A 190 -0.32 28.20 4.17
CA ARG A 190 0.98 28.85 3.98
C ARG A 190 1.78 28.20 2.84
N HIS A 191 1.66 26.89 2.68
CA HIS A 191 2.29 26.13 1.59
C HIS A 191 1.70 26.45 0.21
N GLN A 192 0.43 26.88 0.15
CA GLN A 192 -0.29 27.23 -1.09
C GLN A 192 -0.19 26.12 -2.18
N PRO A 193 -0.53 24.85 -1.86
CA PRO A 193 -0.54 23.80 -2.86
C PRO A 193 -1.54 24.11 -3.97
N GLU A 194 -1.12 23.95 -5.22
CA GLU A 194 -1.95 24.15 -6.42
C GLU A 194 -2.70 22.86 -6.81
N PHE A 195 -2.19 21.69 -6.42
CA PHE A 195 -2.88 20.42 -6.62
C PHE A 195 -2.68 19.44 -5.47
N VAL A 196 -3.54 18.41 -5.45
CA VAL A 196 -3.49 17.32 -4.49
C VAL A 196 -3.37 15.98 -5.22
N LEU A 197 -2.48 15.10 -4.74
CA LEU A 197 -2.56 13.68 -5.04
C LEU A 197 -3.42 13.01 -3.97
N TYR A 198 -4.60 12.52 -4.34
CA TYR A 198 -5.52 11.85 -3.43
C TYR A 198 -5.35 10.33 -3.49
N PHE A 199 -5.20 9.69 -2.33
CA PHE A 199 -4.94 8.25 -2.28
C PHE A 199 -5.68 7.51 -1.15
N SER A 200 -6.27 6.40 -1.54
CA SER A 200 -6.84 5.37 -0.66
C SER A 200 -6.79 4.03 -1.40
N ALA A 201 -6.29 2.99 -0.74
CA ALA A 201 -6.17 1.65 -1.27
C ALA A 201 -5.95 0.64 -0.12
N PRO A 202 -6.06 -0.67 -0.35
CA PRO A 202 -5.61 -1.67 0.63
C PRO A 202 -4.08 -1.61 0.86
N PRO A 203 -3.58 -2.03 2.04
CA PRO A 203 -2.14 -2.09 2.35
C PRO A 203 -1.32 -2.79 1.26
N GLY A 204 -0.10 -2.31 1.00
CA GLY A 204 0.76 -2.86 -0.06
C GLY A 204 0.51 -2.27 -1.45
N SER A 205 -0.24 -1.16 -1.54
CA SER A 205 -0.54 -0.43 -2.78
C SER A 205 0.28 0.87 -2.93
N GLU A 206 1.28 1.09 -2.07
CA GLU A 206 2.09 2.32 -2.01
C GLU A 206 2.76 2.64 -3.36
N TYR A 207 3.11 1.60 -4.12
CA TYR A 207 3.75 1.71 -5.43
C TYR A 207 2.93 2.57 -6.42
N GLN A 208 1.59 2.60 -6.28
CA GLN A 208 0.70 3.40 -7.13
C GLN A 208 0.96 4.90 -6.96
N VAL A 209 1.38 5.33 -5.77
CA VAL A 209 1.76 6.72 -5.48
C VAL A 209 3.22 6.95 -5.84
N THR A 210 4.12 6.09 -5.35
CA THR A 210 5.57 6.34 -5.48
C THR A 210 6.05 6.36 -6.92
N MET A 211 5.39 5.63 -7.83
CA MET A 211 5.71 5.69 -9.27
C MET A 211 5.33 7.01 -9.96
N TRP A 212 4.45 7.82 -9.34
CA TRP A 212 4.01 9.11 -9.87
C TRP A 212 4.69 10.30 -9.20
N LEU A 213 5.17 10.15 -7.95
CA LEU A 213 5.81 11.25 -7.21
C LEU A 213 6.91 11.99 -8.00
N PRO A 214 7.89 11.32 -8.65
CA PRO A 214 8.92 12.02 -9.41
C PRO A 214 8.38 12.90 -10.55
N TYR A 215 7.26 12.48 -11.15
CA TYR A 215 6.61 13.21 -12.25
C TYR A 215 5.75 14.35 -11.74
N LEU A 216 5.07 14.16 -10.61
CA LEU A 216 4.31 15.24 -9.96
C LEU A 216 5.24 16.34 -9.45
N GLU A 217 6.42 15.99 -8.94
CA GLU A 217 7.46 16.94 -8.54
C GLU A 217 7.98 17.75 -9.74
N ARG A 218 8.21 17.09 -10.89
CA ARG A 218 8.61 17.73 -12.16
C ARG A 218 7.56 18.65 -12.77
N ILE A 219 6.30 18.61 -12.33
CA ILE A 219 5.30 19.63 -12.72
C ILE A 219 5.82 21.03 -12.32
N GLY A 220 6.59 21.12 -11.23
CA GLY A 220 7.21 22.36 -10.77
C GLY A 220 6.24 23.29 -10.04
N ARG A 221 5.15 22.74 -9.48
CA ARG A 221 4.12 23.46 -8.73
C ARG A 221 3.98 22.88 -7.33
N PRO A 222 3.76 23.70 -6.28
CA PRO A 222 3.55 23.19 -4.94
C PRO A 222 2.34 22.25 -4.89
N PHE A 223 2.50 21.09 -4.24
CA PHE A 223 1.41 20.13 -4.09
C PHE A 223 1.40 19.52 -2.70
N LEU A 224 0.38 18.71 -2.44
CA LEU A 224 0.26 17.91 -1.23
C LEU A 224 -0.27 16.51 -1.56
N VAL A 225 0.02 15.52 -0.72
CA VAL A 225 -0.55 14.17 -0.80
C VAL A 225 -1.57 13.99 0.31
N VAL A 226 -2.81 13.63 -0.02
CA VAL A 226 -3.86 13.28 0.95
C VAL A 226 -4.07 11.77 0.99
N LEU A 227 -4.02 11.22 2.20
CA LEU A 227 -4.18 9.80 2.46
C LEU A 227 -5.45 9.54 3.27
N ARG A 228 -6.17 8.46 2.96
CA ARG A 228 -7.32 8.00 3.78
C ARG A 228 -7.05 6.80 4.67
N GLU A 229 -5.91 6.14 4.51
CA GLU A 229 -5.49 5.04 5.38
C GLU A 229 -4.17 5.42 6.11
N PRO A 230 -4.07 5.18 7.44
CA PRO A 230 -2.94 5.64 8.24
C PRO A 230 -1.62 4.94 7.91
N GLU A 231 -1.66 3.68 7.46
CA GLU A 231 -0.49 2.85 7.13
C GLU A 231 0.38 3.45 6.02
N PHE A 232 -0.19 4.27 5.15
CA PHE A 232 0.52 4.88 4.04
C PHE A 232 1.30 6.14 4.42
N LEU A 233 1.05 6.74 5.60
CA LEU A 233 1.64 8.02 5.97
C LEU A 233 3.16 7.95 6.02
N ALA A 234 3.72 6.99 6.75
CA ALA A 234 5.16 6.84 6.89
C ALA A 234 5.87 6.46 5.56
N PRO A 235 5.45 5.41 4.82
CA PRO A 235 6.14 5.02 3.59
C PRO A 235 6.05 6.07 2.49
N ILE A 236 4.92 6.78 2.35
CA ILE A 236 4.79 7.84 1.33
C ILE A 236 5.58 9.09 1.74
N ALA A 237 5.56 9.48 3.02
CA ALA A 237 6.36 10.61 3.49
C ALA A 237 7.87 10.39 3.34
N ALA A 238 8.34 9.13 3.38
CA ALA A 238 9.73 8.80 3.12
C ALA A 238 10.12 8.90 1.62
N ALA A 239 9.15 9.01 0.71
CA ALA A 239 9.37 8.98 -0.74
C ALA A 239 9.26 10.36 -1.42
N THR A 240 8.97 11.44 -0.68
CA THR A 240 8.84 12.80 -1.22
C THR A 240 9.08 13.82 -0.12
N ASP A 241 9.52 15.03 -0.49
CA ASP A 241 9.60 16.17 0.43
C ASP A 241 8.28 16.96 0.50
N ALA A 242 7.30 16.65 -0.36
CA ALA A 242 6.00 17.30 -0.34
C ALA A 242 5.21 16.97 0.94
N PRO A 243 4.34 17.88 1.43
CA PRO A 243 3.45 17.59 2.55
C PRO A 243 2.57 16.35 2.33
N VAL A 244 2.57 15.44 3.29
CA VAL A 244 1.72 14.23 3.29
C VAL A 244 0.77 14.28 4.47
N VAL A 245 -0.54 14.23 4.21
CA VAL A 245 -1.59 14.45 5.22
C VAL A 245 -2.58 13.28 5.24
N TYR A 246 -2.63 12.58 6.37
CA TYR A 246 -3.63 11.57 6.66
C TYR A 246 -4.92 12.21 7.18
N CYS A 247 -6.02 12.01 6.44
CA CYS A 247 -7.35 12.50 6.74
C CYS A 247 -8.28 11.33 7.10
N PRO A 248 -8.48 10.99 8.38
CA PRO A 248 -9.35 9.87 8.77
C PRO A 248 -10.83 10.14 8.45
N THR A 249 -11.27 11.40 8.53
CA THR A 249 -12.68 11.80 8.41
C THR A 249 -12.91 12.78 7.26
N LEU A 250 -14.17 12.94 6.84
CA LEU A 250 -14.53 13.96 5.84
C LEU A 250 -14.26 15.38 6.35
N ARG A 251 -14.49 15.64 7.64
CA ARG A 251 -14.11 16.91 8.28
C ARG A 251 -12.60 17.17 8.17
N ALA A 252 -11.77 16.15 8.38
CA ALA A 252 -10.32 16.30 8.21
C ALA A 252 -9.94 16.63 6.75
N MET A 253 -10.68 16.11 5.77
CA MET A 253 -10.49 16.52 4.37
C MET A 253 -10.90 17.97 4.12
N ASP A 254 -12.02 18.42 4.69
CA ASP A 254 -12.45 19.82 4.60
C ASP A 254 -11.38 20.78 5.18
N GLU A 255 -10.65 20.34 6.21
CA GLU A 255 -9.53 21.09 6.78
C GLU A 255 -8.25 21.06 5.90
N ALA A 256 -8.02 19.96 5.16
CA ALA A 256 -6.83 19.78 4.34
C ALA A 256 -6.92 20.45 2.96
N LEU A 257 -8.13 20.57 2.41
CA LEU A 257 -8.36 21.15 1.08
C LEU A 257 -8.45 22.67 1.17
N VAL A 258 -7.34 23.33 0.88
CA VAL A 258 -7.18 24.79 1.01
C VAL A 258 -7.53 25.53 -0.30
N PRO A 259 -7.89 26.83 -0.25
CA PRO A 259 -8.39 27.57 -1.41
C PRO A 259 -7.43 27.69 -2.61
N SER A 260 -6.13 27.43 -2.43
CA SER A 260 -5.14 27.49 -3.51
C SER A 260 -5.21 26.29 -4.47
N LEU A 261 -5.88 25.21 -4.06
CA LEU A 261 -6.00 23.99 -4.86
C LEU A 261 -6.89 24.20 -6.09
N ARG A 262 -6.45 23.66 -7.22
CA ARG A 262 -7.12 23.74 -8.52
C ARG A 262 -7.44 22.38 -9.11
N ALA A 263 -6.61 21.36 -8.82
CA ALA A 263 -6.81 20.02 -9.35
C ALA A 263 -6.54 18.93 -8.30
N ALA A 264 -7.19 17.78 -8.51
CA ALA A 264 -6.96 16.56 -7.75
C ALA A 264 -6.58 15.42 -8.69
N PHE A 265 -5.42 14.81 -8.45
CA PHE A 265 -4.94 13.63 -9.17
C PHE A 265 -5.29 12.34 -8.42
N TYR A 266 -5.68 11.31 -9.18
CA TYR A 266 -6.06 10.00 -8.68
C TYR A 266 -5.31 8.90 -9.42
N VAL A 267 -4.78 7.91 -8.72
CA VAL A 267 -3.98 6.82 -9.32
C VAL A 267 -4.75 5.49 -9.41
N ASN A 268 -5.97 5.43 -8.88
CA ASN A 268 -6.79 4.22 -8.83
C ASN A 268 -8.29 4.54 -8.82
N HIS A 269 -9.13 3.51 -8.72
CA HIS A 269 -10.59 3.61 -8.66
C HIS A 269 -11.15 3.27 -7.28
N GLY A 270 -10.40 3.54 -6.21
CA GLY A 270 -10.83 3.24 -4.84
C GLY A 270 -12.15 3.93 -4.49
N ALA A 271 -13.05 3.23 -3.78
CA ALA A 271 -14.38 3.76 -3.44
C ALA A 271 -14.33 5.10 -2.69
N LYS A 272 -13.30 5.30 -1.85
CA LYS A 272 -13.08 6.54 -1.11
C LYS A 272 -12.67 7.73 -2.01
N ASN A 273 -12.42 7.56 -3.31
CA ASN A 273 -12.17 8.68 -4.23
C ASN A 273 -13.37 9.62 -4.31
N SER A 274 -14.59 9.08 -4.17
CA SER A 274 -15.84 9.85 -4.04
C SER A 274 -15.80 10.91 -2.93
N HIS A 275 -15.01 10.70 -1.86
CA HIS A 275 -14.87 11.67 -0.79
C HIS A 275 -14.14 12.95 -1.22
N CYS A 276 -13.32 12.89 -2.27
CA CYS A 276 -12.61 14.04 -2.83
C CYS A 276 -13.30 14.58 -4.09
N VAL A 277 -13.95 13.73 -4.88
CA VAL A 277 -14.70 14.15 -6.09
C VAL A 277 -15.87 15.10 -5.76
N ARG A 278 -16.34 15.13 -4.51
CA ARG A 278 -17.38 16.08 -4.07
C ARG A 278 -16.96 17.56 -4.11
N PHE A 279 -15.66 17.85 -4.21
CA PHE A 279 -15.13 19.22 -4.21
C PHE A 279 -15.09 19.79 -5.62
N THR A 280 -16.27 20.24 -6.09
CA THR A 280 -16.52 20.67 -7.48
C THR A 280 -15.70 21.85 -7.96
N GLN A 281 -14.97 22.53 -7.08
CA GLN A 281 -14.03 23.59 -7.45
C GLN A 281 -12.70 23.06 -8.00
N LEU A 282 -12.44 21.75 -7.90
CA LEU A 282 -11.24 21.10 -8.40
C LEU A 282 -11.51 20.42 -9.74
N THR A 283 -10.54 20.47 -10.64
CA THR A 283 -10.50 19.55 -11.79
C THR A 283 -10.04 18.18 -11.31
N HIS A 284 -10.86 17.15 -11.50
CA HIS A 284 -10.56 15.79 -11.06
C HIS A 284 -9.93 14.98 -12.21
N ILE A 285 -8.68 14.52 -12.00
CA ILE A 285 -7.83 13.93 -13.05
C ILE A 285 -7.42 12.50 -12.66
N GLN A 286 -7.86 11.52 -13.43
CA GLN A 286 -7.46 10.12 -13.26
C GLN A 286 -6.18 9.81 -14.05
N LEU A 287 -5.13 9.37 -13.36
CA LEU A 287 -3.82 9.00 -13.92
C LEU A 287 -3.63 7.50 -14.15
N HIS A 288 -4.39 6.67 -13.43
CA HIS A 288 -4.16 5.22 -13.35
C HIS A 288 -2.79 4.85 -12.74
N HIS A 289 -2.47 3.55 -12.70
CA HIS A 289 -1.20 3.02 -12.20
C HIS A 289 -0.63 1.91 -13.10
N GLY A 290 -1.11 1.82 -14.34
CA GLY A 290 -0.79 0.77 -15.30
C GLY A 290 -1.69 0.87 -16.53
N ASP A 291 -1.22 0.39 -17.68
CA ASP A 291 -2.04 0.16 -18.87
C ASP A 291 -1.94 -1.32 -19.28
N SER A 292 -3.07 -1.96 -19.58
CA SER A 292 -3.14 -3.36 -20.01
C SER A 292 -4.52 -3.71 -20.54
N ASP A 293 -4.67 -4.79 -21.30
CA ASP A 293 -5.97 -5.26 -21.80
C ASP A 293 -6.81 -6.04 -20.78
N LYS A 294 -6.44 -5.99 -19.49
CA LYS A 294 -7.26 -6.57 -18.44
C LYS A 294 -8.56 -5.79 -18.27
N ALA A 295 -9.64 -6.49 -17.91
CA ALA A 295 -10.95 -5.89 -17.65
C ALA A 295 -10.90 -4.66 -16.69
N PRO A 296 -10.12 -4.66 -15.59
CA PRO A 296 -10.04 -3.50 -14.70
C PRO A 296 -9.48 -2.22 -15.33
N SER A 297 -8.78 -2.31 -16.48
CA SER A 297 -8.26 -1.12 -17.18
C SER A 297 -9.35 -0.31 -17.90
N ALA A 298 -10.56 -0.87 -18.05
CA ALA A 298 -11.74 -0.20 -18.59
C ALA A 298 -12.83 -0.05 -17.52
N ASN A 299 -12.46 0.45 -16.34
CA ASN A 299 -13.38 0.57 -15.21
C ASN A 299 -14.42 1.69 -15.42
N PRO A 300 -15.74 1.42 -15.36
CA PRO A 300 -16.79 2.44 -15.49
C PRO A 300 -16.66 3.62 -14.52
N VAL A 301 -16.03 3.41 -13.35
CA VAL A 301 -15.78 4.47 -12.35
C VAL A 301 -14.95 5.62 -12.94
N SER A 302 -14.15 5.39 -13.99
CA SER A 302 -13.42 6.47 -14.67
C SER A 302 -14.33 7.62 -15.13
N GLY A 303 -15.62 7.35 -15.39
CA GLY A 303 -16.58 8.36 -15.81
C GLY A 303 -16.84 9.49 -14.80
N ILE A 304 -16.52 9.28 -13.51
CA ILE A 304 -16.72 10.29 -12.45
C ILE A 304 -15.72 11.45 -12.52
N PHE A 305 -14.57 11.27 -13.18
CA PHE A 305 -13.51 12.27 -13.26
C PHE A 305 -13.76 13.25 -14.42
N ASP A 306 -13.23 14.46 -14.33
CA ASP A 306 -13.33 15.47 -15.38
C ASP A 306 -12.39 15.16 -16.54
N ARG A 307 -11.17 14.70 -16.20
CA ARG A 307 -10.14 14.28 -17.15
C ARG A 307 -9.64 12.88 -16.81
N ILE A 308 -9.35 12.12 -17.86
CA ILE A 308 -8.79 10.77 -17.78
C ILE A 308 -7.51 10.76 -18.60
N PHE A 309 -6.38 10.81 -17.92
CA PHE A 309 -5.07 10.78 -18.53
C PHE A 309 -4.74 9.34 -18.88
N VAL A 310 -4.55 9.07 -20.16
CA VAL A 310 -4.32 7.72 -20.68
C VAL A 310 -2.98 7.62 -21.40
N ALA A 311 -2.44 6.41 -21.42
CA ALA A 311 -1.16 6.11 -22.03
C ALA A 311 -1.15 6.36 -23.55
N GLY A 312 -2.20 5.94 -24.24
CA GLY A 312 -2.28 6.00 -25.70
C GLY A 312 -3.72 5.81 -26.18
N PRO A 313 -3.98 6.01 -27.48
CA PRO A 313 -5.30 5.78 -28.07
C PRO A 313 -5.92 4.40 -27.77
N ALA A 314 -5.09 3.34 -27.64
CA ALA A 314 -5.58 1.99 -27.34
C ALA A 314 -6.34 1.90 -26.02
N ALA A 315 -5.99 2.74 -25.04
CA ALA A 315 -6.70 2.79 -23.76
C ALA A 315 -8.13 3.31 -23.94
N ILE A 316 -8.35 4.28 -24.84
CA ILE A 316 -9.67 4.83 -25.15
C ILE A 316 -10.54 3.76 -25.83
N ASP A 317 -9.98 3.08 -26.84
CA ASP A 317 -10.67 1.98 -27.54
C ASP A 317 -11.13 0.89 -26.57
N ARG A 318 -10.33 0.62 -25.53
CA ARG A 318 -10.62 -0.40 -24.54
C ARG A 318 -11.91 -0.12 -23.76
N TYR A 319 -12.19 1.14 -23.42
CA TYR A 319 -13.46 1.51 -22.79
C TYR A 319 -14.65 1.20 -23.71
N ALA A 320 -14.57 1.61 -24.98
CA ALA A 320 -15.61 1.35 -25.96
C ALA A 320 -15.85 -0.16 -26.17
N ARG A 321 -14.77 -0.96 -26.32
CA ARG A 321 -14.86 -2.43 -26.44
C ARG A 321 -15.50 -3.09 -25.21
N ALA A 322 -15.27 -2.54 -24.02
CA ALA A 322 -15.87 -3.02 -22.79
C ALA A 322 -17.32 -2.55 -22.59
N GLY A 323 -17.91 -1.83 -23.55
CA GLY A 323 -19.26 -1.27 -23.44
C GLY A 323 -19.35 -0.07 -22.49
N VAL A 324 -18.21 0.50 -22.08
CA VAL A 324 -18.14 1.63 -21.16
C VAL A 324 -18.12 2.93 -21.94
N GLN A 325 -19.23 3.66 -21.88
CA GLN A 325 -19.40 4.92 -22.59
C GLN A 325 -18.93 6.09 -21.71
N ILE A 326 -17.84 6.74 -22.12
CA ILE A 326 -17.32 7.95 -21.50
C ILE A 326 -17.13 8.99 -22.62
N PRO A 327 -17.53 10.26 -22.42
CA PRO A 327 -17.35 11.30 -23.43
C PRO A 327 -15.87 11.42 -23.85
N ALA A 328 -15.62 11.46 -25.16
CA ALA A 328 -14.28 11.39 -25.74
C ALA A 328 -13.39 12.55 -25.26
N GLU A 329 -13.96 13.73 -25.05
CA GLU A 329 -13.31 14.94 -24.58
C GLU A 329 -12.73 14.83 -23.15
N LYS A 330 -13.15 13.83 -22.37
CA LYS A 330 -12.54 13.55 -21.06
C LYS A 330 -11.17 12.92 -21.18
N PHE A 331 -10.90 12.19 -22.26
CA PHE A 331 -9.63 11.49 -22.43
C PHE A 331 -8.53 12.43 -22.90
N VAL A 332 -7.37 12.37 -22.23
CA VAL A 332 -6.17 13.10 -22.62
C VAL A 332 -5.04 12.10 -22.76
N VAL A 333 -4.51 11.94 -23.98
CA VAL A 333 -3.37 11.06 -24.24
C VAL A 333 -2.09 11.74 -23.77
N VAL A 334 -1.40 11.15 -22.80
CA VAL A 334 -0.21 11.74 -22.15
C VAL A 334 0.97 10.79 -22.05
N GLY A 335 0.86 9.56 -22.56
CA GLY A 335 1.89 8.55 -22.40
C GLY A 335 1.90 7.93 -20.99
N ARG A 336 2.92 7.12 -20.73
CA ARG A 336 3.27 6.62 -19.39
C ARG A 336 4.64 7.13 -18.99
N PRO A 337 4.78 8.30 -18.36
CA PRO A 337 6.09 8.93 -18.21
C PRO A 337 7.11 8.03 -17.47
N GLN A 338 6.64 7.05 -16.69
CA GLN A 338 7.43 5.98 -16.05
C GLN A 338 8.31 5.16 -17.01
N VAL A 339 7.95 5.09 -18.31
CA VAL A 339 8.73 4.34 -19.31
C VAL A 339 9.88 5.14 -19.93
N GLU A 340 10.03 6.43 -19.62
CA GLU A 340 11.06 7.29 -20.26
C GLU A 340 12.49 6.77 -20.06
N SER A 341 12.75 6.02 -18.98
CA SER A 341 14.05 5.44 -18.64
C SER A 341 14.31 4.08 -19.30
N ILE A 342 13.35 3.55 -20.05
CA ILE A 342 13.51 2.32 -20.81
C ILE A 342 14.28 2.64 -22.09
N ALA A 343 15.40 1.95 -22.29
CA ALA A 343 16.22 2.05 -23.49
C ALA A 343 15.48 1.44 -24.68
N VAL A 344 15.31 2.25 -25.72
CA VAL A 344 14.67 1.85 -26.98
C VAL A 344 15.70 1.14 -27.85
N ARG A 345 15.33 -0.04 -28.37
CA ARG A 345 16.12 -0.78 -29.36
C ARG A 345 15.29 -0.92 -30.64
N PRO A 346 15.51 -0.06 -31.66
CA PRO A 346 14.70 -0.06 -32.87
C PRO A 346 14.93 -1.25 -33.77
N GLU A 347 16.18 -1.72 -33.85
CA GLU A 347 16.56 -2.84 -34.69
C GLU A 347 16.51 -4.17 -33.90
N PRO A 348 15.96 -5.25 -34.48
CA PRO A 348 15.98 -6.56 -33.86
C PRO A 348 17.41 -7.04 -33.56
N ALA A 349 17.63 -7.52 -32.34
CA ALA A 349 18.85 -8.25 -32.03
C ALA A 349 18.70 -9.69 -32.56
N ARG A 350 19.48 -10.06 -33.57
CA ARG A 350 19.44 -11.39 -34.20
C ARG A 350 20.67 -12.20 -33.84
N GLY A 351 20.49 -13.51 -33.64
CA GLY A 351 21.60 -14.46 -33.45
C GLY A 351 22.41 -14.25 -32.17
N LEU A 352 21.76 -13.81 -31.08
CA LEU A 352 22.43 -13.66 -29.79
C LEU A 352 22.89 -15.02 -29.26
N ALA A 353 24.18 -15.16 -28.93
CA ALA A 353 24.73 -16.41 -28.43
C ALA A 353 24.20 -16.80 -27.04
N GLN A 354 23.85 -15.82 -26.21
CA GLN A 354 23.31 -15.99 -24.85
C GLN A 354 22.25 -14.92 -24.56
N PRO A 355 21.04 -15.03 -25.15
CA PRO A 355 20.01 -14.01 -24.99
C PRO A 355 19.55 -13.92 -23.54
N THR A 356 19.28 -12.71 -23.05
CA THR A 356 18.70 -12.51 -21.71
C THR A 356 17.19 -12.38 -21.79
N VAL A 357 16.45 -13.29 -21.15
CA VAL A 357 14.98 -13.31 -21.17
C VAL A 357 14.43 -12.87 -19.82
N LEU A 358 13.61 -11.82 -19.83
CA LEU A 358 12.83 -11.40 -18.67
C LEU A 358 11.53 -12.21 -18.62
N TYR A 359 11.35 -13.01 -17.57
CA TYR A 359 10.10 -13.73 -17.32
C TYR A 359 9.33 -13.09 -16.16
N THR A 360 8.11 -12.61 -16.43
CA THR A 360 7.28 -11.83 -15.49
C THR A 360 5.88 -12.42 -15.32
N PRO A 361 5.73 -13.52 -14.57
CA PRO A 361 4.41 -14.08 -14.30
C PRO A 361 3.57 -13.18 -13.40
N THR A 362 2.27 -13.10 -13.68
CA THR A 362 1.30 -12.49 -12.76
C THR A 362 1.05 -13.36 -11.52
N TRP A 363 0.28 -12.82 -10.58
CA TRP A 363 -0.18 -13.55 -9.39
C TRP A 363 -1.51 -14.26 -9.69
N THR A 364 -1.83 -15.29 -8.91
CA THR A 364 -3.07 -16.07 -9.07
C THR A 364 -4.30 -15.21 -8.79
N GLY A 365 -5.09 -14.95 -9.83
CA GLY A 365 -6.27 -14.10 -9.76
C GLY A 365 -7.29 -14.58 -8.72
N HIS A 366 -8.05 -13.65 -8.15
CA HIS A 366 -9.12 -13.99 -7.19
C HIS A 366 -10.33 -14.68 -7.85
N HIS A 367 -10.52 -14.46 -9.14
CA HIS A 367 -11.60 -15.02 -9.94
C HIS A 367 -11.03 -15.68 -11.20
N ALA A 368 -11.67 -16.75 -11.68
CA ALA A 368 -11.18 -17.53 -12.80
C ALA A 368 -11.05 -16.72 -14.11
N ASP A 369 -11.94 -15.75 -14.32
CA ASP A 369 -11.96 -14.82 -15.46
C ASP A 369 -10.87 -13.73 -15.39
N ALA A 370 -10.15 -13.64 -14.26
CA ALA A 370 -9.05 -12.71 -14.04
C ALA A 370 -7.75 -13.43 -13.59
N ASP A 371 -7.68 -14.76 -13.67
CA ASP A 371 -6.49 -15.54 -13.33
C ASP A 371 -5.67 -15.85 -14.59
N TYR A 372 -4.67 -15.00 -14.85
CA TYR A 372 -3.77 -15.12 -16.00
C TYR A 372 -2.42 -15.75 -15.63
N CYS A 373 -2.26 -16.25 -14.40
CA CYS A 373 -0.95 -16.66 -13.87
C CYS A 373 -0.33 -17.82 -14.67
N SER A 374 0.82 -17.58 -15.32
CA SER A 374 1.55 -18.58 -16.12
C SER A 374 2.49 -19.51 -15.33
N LEU A 375 2.63 -19.33 -14.02
CA LEU A 375 3.49 -20.18 -13.18
C LEU A 375 3.24 -21.69 -13.30
N PRO A 376 2.00 -22.19 -13.50
CA PRO A 376 1.76 -23.63 -13.61
C PRO A 376 2.45 -24.30 -14.80
N VAL A 377 2.74 -23.55 -15.87
CA VAL A 377 3.30 -24.07 -17.13
C VAL A 377 4.75 -23.62 -17.38
N ALA A 378 5.26 -22.75 -16.51
CA ALA A 378 6.55 -22.08 -16.67
C ALA A 378 7.77 -23.01 -16.65
N GLU A 379 7.69 -24.19 -16.01
CA GLU A 379 8.86 -25.08 -15.91
C GLU A 379 9.30 -25.59 -17.29
N GLY A 380 8.34 -25.99 -18.14
CA GLY A 380 8.63 -26.42 -19.52
C GLY A 380 9.26 -25.30 -20.34
N LEU A 381 8.70 -24.09 -20.24
CA LEU A 381 9.25 -22.89 -20.86
C LEU A 381 10.69 -22.63 -20.43
N LEU A 382 10.97 -22.61 -19.12
CA LEU A 382 12.31 -22.33 -18.61
C LEU A 382 13.32 -23.39 -19.08
N ARG A 383 12.95 -24.68 -19.10
CA ARG A 383 13.83 -25.73 -19.63
C ARG A 383 14.21 -25.48 -21.09
N ARG A 384 13.23 -25.12 -21.94
CA ARG A 384 13.48 -24.80 -23.36
C ARG A 384 14.35 -23.56 -23.57
N LEU A 385 14.17 -22.53 -22.73
CA LEU A 385 15.07 -21.36 -22.70
C LEU A 385 16.50 -21.76 -22.32
N LEU A 386 16.62 -22.62 -21.30
CA LEU A 386 17.93 -23.06 -20.81
C LEU A 386 18.68 -23.91 -21.84
N GLU A 387 17.99 -24.78 -22.58
CA GLU A 387 18.53 -25.57 -23.70
C GLU A 387 19.07 -24.68 -24.83
N ARG A 388 18.47 -23.50 -25.03
CA ARG A 388 18.91 -22.47 -26.00
C ARG A 388 19.97 -21.52 -25.46
N GLY A 389 20.57 -21.81 -24.30
CA GLY A 389 21.63 -20.98 -23.73
C GLY A 389 21.16 -19.63 -23.15
N ALA A 390 19.85 -19.40 -23.01
CA ALA A 390 19.33 -18.13 -22.51
C ALA A 390 19.64 -17.89 -21.03
N THR A 391 19.85 -16.62 -20.65
CA THR A 391 19.93 -16.18 -19.26
C THR A 391 18.58 -15.62 -18.81
N VAL A 392 17.97 -16.21 -17.79
CA VAL A 392 16.65 -15.78 -17.30
C VAL A 392 16.73 -14.77 -16.14
N ILE A 393 15.98 -13.68 -16.25
CA ILE A 393 15.59 -12.80 -15.14
C ILE A 393 14.16 -13.17 -14.74
N LEU A 394 13.98 -13.84 -13.60
CA LEU A 394 12.67 -14.24 -13.08
C LEU A 394 12.15 -13.20 -12.09
N ARG A 395 11.22 -12.37 -12.53
CA ARG A 395 10.61 -11.29 -11.72
C ARG A 395 9.12 -11.55 -11.53
N ALA A 396 8.78 -12.34 -10.52
CA ALA A 396 7.38 -12.61 -10.15
C ALA A 396 6.71 -11.42 -9.44
N HIS A 397 5.39 -11.33 -9.56
CA HIS A 397 4.60 -10.31 -8.88
C HIS A 397 4.73 -10.42 -7.34
N PRO A 398 4.75 -9.30 -6.57
CA PRO A 398 4.87 -9.34 -5.11
C PRO A 398 3.78 -10.17 -4.41
N TYR A 399 2.58 -10.24 -5.00
CA TYR A 399 1.46 -11.00 -4.45
C TYR A 399 1.51 -12.51 -4.74
N THR A 400 2.45 -12.99 -5.55
CA THR A 400 2.59 -14.42 -5.87
C THR A 400 2.73 -15.29 -4.61
N ALA A 401 3.42 -14.78 -3.57
CA ALA A 401 3.63 -15.49 -2.32
C ALA A 401 2.35 -15.66 -1.46
N GLN A 402 1.28 -14.91 -1.76
CA GLN A 402 0.01 -15.02 -1.02
C GLN A 402 -0.73 -16.32 -1.33
N ASN A 403 -0.47 -16.93 -2.49
CA ASN A 403 -0.99 -18.24 -2.86
C ASN A 403 0.08 -19.33 -2.59
N PRO A 404 -0.17 -20.31 -1.70
CA PRO A 404 0.81 -21.35 -1.39
C PRO A 404 1.23 -22.23 -2.57
N ALA A 405 0.35 -22.49 -3.53
CA ALA A 405 0.68 -23.28 -4.71
C ALA A 405 1.63 -22.50 -5.64
N SER A 406 1.34 -21.22 -5.86
CA SER A 406 2.14 -20.30 -6.66
C SER A 406 3.50 -20.04 -6.01
N ALA A 407 3.55 -19.93 -4.68
CA ALA A 407 4.80 -19.86 -3.93
C ALA A 407 5.67 -21.11 -4.13
N ARG A 408 5.08 -22.32 -4.10
CA ARG A 408 5.80 -23.58 -4.37
C ARG A 408 6.28 -23.66 -5.82
N GLN A 409 5.46 -23.24 -6.79
CA GLN A 409 5.85 -23.18 -8.21
C GLN A 409 7.04 -22.23 -8.39
N LEU A 410 6.97 -21.02 -7.86
CA LEU A 410 8.05 -20.04 -7.91
C LEU A 410 9.35 -20.58 -7.27
N GLY A 411 9.23 -21.31 -6.16
CA GLY A 411 10.36 -22.00 -5.53
C GLY A 411 11.05 -22.99 -6.46
N ARG A 412 10.27 -23.88 -7.11
CA ARG A 412 10.81 -24.85 -8.09
C ARG A 412 11.51 -24.18 -9.28
N LEU A 413 10.95 -23.09 -9.82
CA LEU A 413 11.59 -22.35 -10.91
C LEU A 413 12.89 -21.68 -10.46
N THR A 414 12.93 -21.18 -9.23
CA THR A 414 14.14 -20.62 -8.63
C THR A 414 15.22 -21.68 -8.48
N GLU A 415 14.86 -22.86 -7.96
CA GLU A 415 15.77 -24.01 -7.84
C GLU A 415 16.32 -24.46 -9.20
N LEU A 416 15.47 -24.55 -10.22
CA LEU A 416 15.86 -24.87 -11.60
C LEU A 416 16.93 -23.91 -12.13
N LEU A 417 16.72 -22.60 -11.97
CA LEU A 417 17.66 -21.58 -12.42
C LEU A 417 18.95 -21.56 -11.60
N VAL A 418 18.88 -21.80 -10.29
CA VAL A 418 20.08 -21.92 -9.44
C VAL A 418 20.92 -23.14 -9.82
N ALA A 419 20.28 -24.28 -10.07
CA ALA A 419 20.96 -25.49 -10.52
C ALA A 419 21.62 -25.29 -11.89
N ASP A 420 20.95 -24.60 -12.83
CA ASP A 420 21.56 -24.30 -14.11
C ASP A 420 22.75 -23.36 -13.98
N ARG A 421 22.65 -22.29 -13.18
CA ARG A 421 23.79 -21.39 -12.89
C ARG A 421 25.01 -22.17 -12.42
N ALA A 422 24.83 -23.10 -11.49
CA ALA A 422 25.93 -23.91 -10.95
C ALA A 422 26.59 -24.81 -12.01
N ARG A 423 25.82 -25.27 -13.00
CA ARG A 423 26.29 -26.13 -14.09
C ARG A 423 26.90 -25.35 -15.26
N SER A 424 26.28 -24.24 -15.66
CA SER A 424 26.58 -23.51 -16.91
C SER A 424 27.38 -22.21 -16.69
N GLY A 425 27.41 -21.69 -15.47
CA GLY A 425 27.97 -20.38 -15.16
C GLY A 425 27.07 -19.18 -15.50
N ARG A 426 25.87 -19.41 -16.07
CA ARG A 426 24.95 -18.33 -16.47
C ARG A 426 24.44 -17.50 -15.29
N GLN A 427 24.42 -16.19 -15.47
CA GLN A 427 24.09 -15.22 -14.42
C GLN A 427 22.58 -14.92 -14.36
N HIS A 428 21.77 -15.95 -14.11
CA HIS A 428 20.31 -15.78 -13.91
C HIS A 428 20.00 -14.77 -12.79
N VAL A 429 18.85 -14.10 -12.79
CA VAL A 429 18.46 -13.20 -11.68
C VAL A 429 17.15 -13.67 -11.08
N VAL A 430 17.15 -14.03 -9.80
CA VAL A 430 16.02 -14.69 -9.11
C VAL A 430 15.88 -14.17 -7.68
N GLY A 431 14.75 -14.46 -7.03
CA GLY A 431 14.60 -14.28 -5.58
C GLY A 431 14.69 -12.82 -5.11
N ALA A 432 15.54 -12.54 -4.13
CA ALA A 432 15.73 -11.19 -3.57
C ALA A 432 16.37 -10.23 -4.59
N ALA A 433 17.43 -10.68 -5.28
CA ALA A 433 18.11 -9.87 -6.30
C ALA A 433 17.16 -9.41 -7.41
N ALA A 434 16.22 -10.27 -7.84
CA ALA A 434 15.21 -9.87 -8.83
C ALA A 434 14.23 -8.81 -8.29
N ARG A 435 13.94 -8.81 -6.99
CA ARG A 435 13.03 -7.85 -6.33
C ARG A 435 13.69 -6.50 -6.07
N GLU A 436 15.02 -6.49 -5.89
CA GLU A 436 15.81 -5.27 -5.69
C GLU A 436 15.96 -4.44 -6.97
N LEU A 437 15.94 -5.08 -8.14
CA LEU A 437 15.89 -4.36 -9.41
C LEU A 437 14.55 -3.64 -9.56
N SER A 438 14.55 -2.48 -10.20
CA SER A 438 13.34 -1.88 -10.76
C SER A 438 12.86 -2.65 -11.99
N LEU A 439 11.58 -2.46 -12.37
CA LEU A 439 11.07 -3.06 -13.61
C LEU A 439 11.87 -2.54 -14.82
N THR A 440 12.13 -1.24 -14.89
CA THR A 440 12.92 -0.60 -15.96
C THR A 440 14.31 -1.23 -16.09
N GLU A 441 15.02 -1.47 -14.98
CA GLU A 441 16.32 -2.16 -15.04
C GLU A 441 16.21 -3.57 -15.59
N CYS A 442 15.19 -4.33 -15.20
CA CYS A 442 14.93 -5.65 -15.78
C CYS A 442 14.67 -5.55 -17.29
N VAL A 443 13.87 -4.56 -17.75
CA VAL A 443 13.62 -4.33 -19.17
C VAL A 443 14.93 -4.01 -19.90
N ASN A 444 15.72 -3.08 -19.38
CA ASN A 444 16.96 -2.63 -19.99
C ASN A 444 18.01 -3.76 -20.10
N ARG A 445 18.08 -4.65 -19.11
CA ARG A 445 18.98 -5.82 -19.10
C ARG A 445 18.52 -7.01 -19.95
N SER A 446 17.27 -7.00 -20.41
CA SER A 446 16.71 -8.10 -21.19
C SER A 446 16.75 -7.86 -22.71
N ASP A 447 16.80 -8.94 -23.46
CA ASP A 447 16.66 -8.97 -24.92
C ASP A 447 15.26 -9.31 -25.38
N ALA A 448 14.52 -10.09 -24.58
CA ALA A 448 13.13 -10.42 -24.83
C ALA A 448 12.35 -10.53 -23.51
N LEU A 449 11.03 -10.32 -23.58
CA LEU A 449 10.09 -10.56 -22.48
C LEU A 449 9.26 -11.81 -22.75
N ILE A 450 9.03 -12.60 -21.69
CA ILE A 450 7.93 -13.56 -21.68
C ILE A 450 7.07 -13.24 -20.46
N SER A 451 5.78 -13.07 -20.68
CA SER A 451 4.82 -12.79 -19.62
C SER A 451 3.52 -13.55 -19.87
N ASP A 452 2.55 -13.31 -19.02
CA ASP A 452 1.14 -13.59 -19.26
C ASP A 452 0.41 -12.25 -19.43
N VAL A 453 -0.93 -12.24 -19.48
CA VAL A 453 -1.69 -10.99 -19.64
C VAL A 453 -1.34 -10.05 -18.49
N SER A 454 -0.59 -8.99 -18.78
CA SER A 454 0.08 -8.14 -17.78
C SER A 454 0.32 -6.73 -18.31
N GLY A 455 0.23 -5.73 -17.43
CA GLY A 455 0.62 -4.35 -17.76
C GLY A 455 2.13 -4.18 -17.98
N VAL A 456 2.94 -5.14 -17.55
CA VAL A 456 4.38 -5.16 -17.85
C VAL A 456 4.64 -5.20 -19.36
N ILE A 457 3.77 -5.87 -20.14
CA ILE A 457 3.92 -5.93 -21.59
C ILE A 457 3.74 -4.54 -22.21
N SER A 458 2.76 -3.77 -21.72
CA SER A 458 2.55 -2.39 -22.21
C SER A 458 3.77 -1.52 -21.96
N ASP A 459 4.47 -1.70 -20.84
CA ASP A 459 5.69 -0.95 -20.52
C ASP A 459 6.88 -1.42 -21.34
N TYR A 460 6.99 -2.75 -21.50
CA TYR A 460 8.05 -3.38 -22.29
C TYR A 460 7.99 -2.96 -23.76
N LEU A 461 6.78 -2.72 -24.29
CA LEU A 461 6.57 -2.25 -25.64
C LEU A 461 7.32 -0.95 -25.95
N TYR A 462 7.58 -0.10 -24.94
CA TYR A 462 8.39 1.10 -25.12
C TYR A 462 9.81 0.78 -25.60
N SER A 463 10.39 -0.33 -25.12
CA SER A 463 11.74 -0.78 -25.52
C SER A 463 11.82 -1.23 -26.98
N SER A 464 10.68 -1.53 -27.62
CA SER A 464 10.55 -2.12 -28.96
C SER A 464 11.14 -3.53 -29.11
N LYS A 465 11.67 -4.11 -28.03
CA LYS A 465 12.18 -5.48 -27.96
C LYS A 465 11.04 -6.51 -28.09
N PRO A 466 11.32 -7.72 -28.61
CA PRO A 466 10.32 -8.76 -28.78
C PRO A 466 9.76 -9.28 -27.45
N TYR A 467 8.49 -9.67 -27.45
CA TYR A 467 7.84 -10.28 -26.28
C TYR A 467 6.89 -11.41 -26.66
N ALA A 468 6.68 -12.33 -25.72
CA ALA A 468 5.66 -13.36 -25.80
C ALA A 468 4.67 -13.28 -24.63
N VAL A 469 3.43 -13.69 -24.89
CA VAL A 469 2.33 -13.70 -23.93
C VAL A 469 1.75 -15.11 -23.85
N THR A 470 1.63 -15.63 -22.64
CA THR A 470 1.05 -16.97 -22.43
C THR A 470 -0.48 -16.90 -22.42
N ASP A 471 -1.13 -17.63 -23.33
CA ASP A 471 -2.57 -17.85 -23.35
C ASP A 471 -2.95 -18.91 -22.31
N MET A 472 -3.21 -18.46 -21.08
CA MET A 472 -3.67 -19.34 -20.00
C MET A 472 -5.15 -19.71 -20.11
N GLY A 473 -5.91 -18.97 -20.93
CA GLY A 473 -7.34 -19.17 -21.16
C GLY A 473 -7.67 -20.24 -22.19
N ASP A 474 -6.66 -20.68 -22.96
CA ASP A 474 -6.82 -21.61 -24.09
C ASP A 474 -7.80 -21.05 -25.14
N GLU A 475 -7.66 -19.76 -25.45
CA GLU A 475 -8.49 -19.05 -26.42
C GLU A 475 -8.03 -19.27 -27.88
N GLY A 476 -6.78 -19.68 -28.07
CA GLY A 476 -6.21 -19.97 -29.37
C GLY A 476 -6.21 -18.72 -30.26
N ASP A 477 -6.75 -18.84 -31.47
CA ASP A 477 -6.76 -17.75 -32.45
C ASP A 477 -7.58 -16.53 -31.98
N ARG A 478 -8.51 -16.70 -31.03
CA ARG A 478 -9.32 -15.60 -30.47
C ARG A 478 -8.59 -14.80 -29.39
N PHE A 479 -7.43 -15.28 -28.91
CA PHE A 479 -6.69 -14.62 -27.83
C PHE A 479 -6.35 -13.16 -28.16
N THR A 480 -5.97 -12.88 -29.41
CA THR A 480 -5.60 -11.54 -29.89
C THR A 480 -6.81 -10.63 -30.09
N GLU A 481 -8.02 -11.17 -30.27
CA GLU A 481 -9.26 -10.38 -30.30
C GLU A 481 -9.57 -9.85 -28.89
N ARG A 482 -9.41 -10.70 -27.88
CA ARG A 482 -9.64 -10.34 -26.47
C ARG A 482 -8.51 -9.48 -25.90
N PHE A 483 -7.27 -9.76 -26.28
CA PHE A 483 -6.07 -9.03 -25.85
C PHE A 483 -5.30 -8.47 -27.06
N PRO A 484 -5.76 -7.36 -27.67
CA PRO A 484 -5.13 -6.78 -28.86
C PRO A 484 -3.66 -6.45 -28.71
N LEU A 485 -3.16 -6.20 -27.49
CA LEU A 485 -1.72 -6.05 -27.26
C LEU A 485 -0.92 -7.28 -27.70
N ALA A 486 -1.52 -8.47 -27.74
CA ALA A 486 -0.84 -9.69 -28.18
C ALA A 486 -0.58 -9.73 -29.70
N THR A 487 -1.24 -8.89 -30.52
CA THR A 487 -1.06 -8.93 -31.99
C THR A 487 0.35 -8.57 -32.42
N SER A 488 1.05 -7.72 -31.67
CA SER A 488 2.45 -7.38 -31.93
C SER A 488 3.46 -8.23 -31.16
N GLY A 489 3.00 -9.27 -30.47
CA GLY A 489 3.85 -10.22 -29.76
C GLY A 489 3.62 -11.64 -30.26
N TYR A 490 4.23 -12.60 -29.57
CA TYR A 490 4.06 -14.02 -29.85
C TYR A 490 3.17 -14.68 -28.79
N VAL A 491 2.19 -15.48 -29.21
CA VAL A 491 1.29 -16.17 -28.28
C VAL A 491 1.85 -17.56 -27.95
N LEU A 492 2.15 -17.80 -26.67
CA LEU A 492 2.51 -19.11 -26.15
C LEU A 492 1.25 -19.86 -25.71
N ARG A 493 1.04 -21.06 -26.24
CA ARG A 493 -0.08 -21.91 -25.82
C ARG A 493 0.18 -22.49 -24.43
N ARG A 494 -0.89 -22.67 -23.66
CA ARG A 494 -0.82 -23.21 -22.30
C ARG A 494 -0.12 -24.57 -22.22
N ASP A 495 -0.31 -25.43 -23.22
CA ASP A 495 0.28 -26.76 -23.28
C ASP A 495 1.75 -26.77 -23.74
N MET A 496 2.31 -25.58 -24.04
CA MET A 496 3.67 -25.38 -24.57
C MET A 496 3.92 -26.10 -25.91
N SER A 497 2.87 -26.51 -26.64
CA SER A 497 2.99 -27.23 -27.92
C SER A 497 3.73 -26.43 -29.00
N ASN A 498 3.67 -25.10 -28.94
CA ASN A 498 4.30 -24.18 -29.88
C ASN A 498 5.54 -23.46 -29.30
N VAL A 499 6.09 -23.93 -28.17
CA VAL A 499 7.17 -23.23 -27.46
C VAL A 499 8.42 -23.06 -28.33
N ASP A 500 8.78 -24.07 -29.12
CA ASP A 500 10.00 -24.03 -29.92
C ASP A 500 9.88 -23.00 -31.06
N ASP A 501 8.75 -22.98 -31.77
CA ASP A 501 8.45 -22.00 -32.83
C ASP A 501 8.42 -20.58 -32.28
N VAL A 502 7.75 -20.37 -31.13
CA VAL A 502 7.68 -19.05 -30.49
C VAL A 502 9.05 -18.60 -30.03
N LEU A 503 9.88 -19.46 -29.43
CA LEU A 503 11.22 -19.07 -29.01
C LEU A 503 12.12 -18.73 -30.21
N THR A 504 11.99 -19.41 -31.35
CA THR A 504 12.71 -19.05 -32.57
C THR A 504 12.24 -17.71 -33.15
N ALA A 505 10.93 -17.44 -33.12
CA ALA A 505 10.41 -16.14 -33.51
C ALA A 505 10.89 -15.02 -32.57
N LEU A 506 10.87 -15.29 -31.26
CA LEU A 506 11.19 -14.33 -30.19
C LEU A 506 12.68 -14.00 -30.11
N LEU A 507 13.56 -14.98 -30.27
CA LEU A 507 15.00 -14.85 -29.98
C LEU A 507 15.89 -14.78 -31.23
N ASP A 508 15.44 -15.34 -32.36
CA ASP A 508 16.31 -15.53 -33.54
C ASP A 508 15.93 -14.63 -34.72
N THR A 509 14.64 -14.55 -35.07
CA THR A 509 14.18 -13.97 -36.35
C THR A 509 13.45 -12.63 -36.19
N ASP A 510 12.55 -12.55 -35.22
CA ASP A 510 11.75 -11.38 -34.85
C ASP A 510 10.96 -10.71 -36.00
N PRO A 511 10.05 -11.43 -36.67
CA PRO A 511 9.28 -10.90 -37.80
C PRO A 511 8.32 -9.75 -37.44
N LEU A 512 7.86 -9.66 -36.17
CA LEU A 512 6.86 -8.68 -35.73
C LEU A 512 7.45 -7.32 -35.31
N ALA A 513 8.74 -7.07 -35.56
CA ALA A 513 9.40 -5.84 -35.17
C ALA A 513 8.72 -4.57 -35.70
N ALA A 514 8.31 -4.57 -36.97
CA ALA A 514 7.61 -3.44 -37.58
C ALA A 514 6.21 -3.21 -36.97
N GLU A 515 5.47 -4.29 -36.66
CA GLU A 515 4.15 -4.19 -36.04
C GLU A 515 4.22 -3.70 -34.59
N ARG A 516 5.26 -4.08 -33.84
CA ARG A 516 5.48 -3.56 -32.48
C ARG A 516 5.65 -2.05 -32.44
N TRP A 517 6.31 -1.46 -33.44
CA TRP A 517 6.44 -0.02 -33.52
C TRP A 517 5.11 0.71 -33.69
N ALA A 518 4.23 0.19 -34.56
CA ALA A 518 2.88 0.72 -34.71
C ALA A 518 2.06 0.56 -33.41
N THR A 519 2.17 -0.60 -32.76
CA THR A 519 1.45 -0.89 -31.52
C THR A 519 1.95 -0.03 -30.36
N ARG A 520 3.27 0.23 -30.28
CA ARG A 520 3.89 1.14 -29.29
C ARG A 520 3.22 2.50 -29.35
N ARG A 521 3.10 3.10 -30.54
CA ARG A 521 2.44 4.41 -30.71
C ARG A 521 0.98 4.38 -30.28
N ARG A 522 0.27 3.28 -30.54
CA ARG A 522 -1.15 3.14 -30.15
C ARG A 522 -1.33 3.00 -28.63
N TYR A 523 -0.45 2.27 -27.94
CA TYR A 523 -0.56 2.03 -26.50
C TYR A 523 0.07 3.11 -25.64
N LEU A 524 1.13 3.75 -26.11
CA LEU A 524 1.97 4.66 -25.34
C LEU A 524 2.02 6.08 -25.93
N GLY A 525 1.30 6.34 -27.01
CA GLY A 525 1.35 7.61 -27.72
C GLY A 525 2.60 7.76 -28.59
N ASP A 526 2.57 8.73 -29.50
CA ASP A 526 3.66 9.05 -30.41
C ASP A 526 4.38 10.32 -29.94
N PHE A 527 5.17 10.18 -28.88
CA PHE A 527 5.94 11.27 -28.28
C PHE A 527 7.45 11.04 -28.48
N PRO A 528 8.26 12.11 -28.64
CA PRO A 528 9.71 11.99 -28.76
C PRO A 528 10.31 11.34 -27.50
N ALA A 529 11.27 10.43 -27.68
CA ALA A 529 11.80 9.64 -26.56
C ALA A 529 12.55 10.51 -25.54
N GLU A 530 13.27 11.52 -26.01
CA GLU A 530 14.07 12.47 -25.24
C GLU A 530 13.24 13.43 -24.38
N SER A 531 11.96 13.59 -24.69
CA SER A 531 11.04 14.49 -23.98
C SER A 531 9.70 13.81 -23.66
N TYR A 532 9.69 12.48 -23.60
CA TYR A 532 8.46 11.69 -23.55
C TYR A 532 7.54 12.07 -22.37
N ALA A 533 8.11 12.32 -21.19
CA ALA A 533 7.35 12.75 -20.02
C ALA A 533 6.77 14.17 -20.12
N GLU A 534 7.27 15.04 -21.01
CA GLU A 534 6.73 16.39 -21.19
C GLU A 534 5.30 16.39 -21.70
N ALA A 535 4.83 15.32 -22.36
CA ALA A 535 3.42 15.17 -22.72
C ALA A 535 2.52 15.19 -21.47
N PHE A 536 2.86 14.40 -20.46
CA PHE A 536 2.20 14.41 -19.16
C PHE A 536 2.38 15.75 -18.44
N LEU A 537 3.60 16.27 -18.37
CA LEU A 537 3.89 17.49 -17.61
C LEU A 537 3.15 18.72 -18.20
N THR A 538 3.11 18.84 -19.52
CA THR A 538 2.38 19.91 -20.22
C THR A 538 0.89 19.80 -19.98
N ALA A 539 0.32 18.60 -20.14
CA ALA A 539 -1.10 18.37 -19.88
C ALA A 539 -1.47 18.67 -18.41
N ALA A 540 -0.66 18.19 -17.46
CA ALA A 540 -0.87 18.44 -16.04
C ALA A 540 -0.80 19.94 -15.71
N ARG A 541 0.22 20.67 -16.20
CA ARG A 541 0.35 22.12 -16.00
C ARG A 541 -0.83 22.89 -16.60
N ARG A 542 -1.39 22.46 -17.72
CA ARG A 542 -2.56 23.07 -18.34
C ARG A 542 -3.80 23.00 -17.44
N GLU A 543 -4.03 21.87 -16.78
CA GLU A 543 -5.16 21.73 -15.86
C GLU A 543 -4.99 22.54 -14.55
N LEU A 544 -3.80 23.11 -14.31
CA LEU A 544 -3.52 24.02 -13.19
C LEU A 544 -3.63 25.51 -13.58
N ALA A 545 -3.73 25.82 -14.87
CA ALA A 545 -3.82 27.20 -15.33
C ALA A 545 -5.11 27.89 -14.84
N PRO A 546 -5.10 29.20 -14.57
CA PRO A 546 -6.31 29.94 -14.26
C PRO A 546 -7.29 29.91 -15.44
N ALA A 547 -8.59 29.84 -15.17
CA ALA A 547 -9.64 29.82 -16.19
C ALA A 547 -9.57 31.01 -17.19
N LYS A 548 -8.91 32.13 -16.83
CA LYS A 548 -8.69 33.28 -17.71
C LYS A 548 -7.60 33.06 -18.77
N GLU A 549 -6.66 32.13 -18.60
CA GLU A 549 -5.59 31.89 -19.59
C GLU A 549 -6.00 30.87 -20.67
N LEU A 550 -6.93 29.97 -20.37
CA LEU A 550 -7.44 28.97 -21.33
C LEU A 550 -8.22 29.59 -22.49
N THR A 551 -8.82 30.77 -22.30
CA THR A 551 -9.54 31.50 -23.37
C THR A 551 -8.60 32.25 -24.31
N ALA A 552 -7.44 32.70 -23.83
CA ALA A 552 -6.44 33.36 -24.67
C ALA A 552 -5.67 32.36 -25.57
N SER A 553 -5.41 31.15 -25.07
CA SER A 553 -4.75 30.08 -25.85
C SER A 553 -5.65 29.42 -26.89
N ALA A 554 -6.98 29.54 -26.79
CA ALA A 554 -7.91 29.03 -27.80
C ALA A 554 -8.19 30.04 -28.93
N GLN A 555 -7.67 31.25 -28.82
CA GLN A 555 -7.82 32.34 -29.79
C GLN A 555 -6.52 32.70 -30.53
N ALA A 556 -5.42 31.99 -30.23
CA ALA A 556 -4.13 32.06 -30.91
C ALA A 556 -3.79 30.68 -31.47
#